data_AF-A0A5N5N757-F1
#
_entry.id   AF-A0A5N5N757-F1
#
_cell.length_a   1.000
_cell.length_b   1.000
_cell.length_c   1.000
_cell.angle_alpha   90.00
_cell.angle_beta   90.00
_cell.angle_gamma   90.00
#
_symmetry.space_group_name_H-M   'P 1'
#
loop_
_entity.id
_entity.type
_entity.pdbx_description
1 polymer ?
#
loop_
_entity_poly.entity_id
_entity_poly.type
_entity_poly.pdbx_seq_one_letter_code
_entity_poly.pdbx_strand_id
1 'polypeptide(L)'
;MNKEGFSLESCRSMIAFMDMDGTGRLNLQELRQLWNKIKQWQEIFKHYEAEHTGFISSYEMRNAINDAVMCVMCHSGFRLNNPLYNIITMRYANENMNIDFDSFVSCLVRLEGMFRAFQAFDQDGDGTISLSVLEWLQLTLYA
;
A
#
# COMPACT_ATOMS: atom_id res chain seq x y z
N MET A 1 -3.33 19.36 -7.47
CA MET A 1 -2.76 18.71 -6.26
C MET A 1 -3.29 19.43 -5.03
N ASN A 2 -4.15 18.77 -4.25
CA ASN A 2 -4.54 19.25 -2.94
C ASN A 2 -3.26 19.48 -2.11
N LYS A 3 -3.17 20.64 -1.44
CA LYS A 3 -1.93 21.11 -0.77
C LYS A 3 -1.66 20.44 0.57
N GLU A 4 -2.52 19.52 0.99
CA GLU A 4 -2.34 18.76 2.21
C GLU A 4 -1.45 17.57 1.86
N GLY A 5 -0.25 17.54 2.46
CA GLY A 5 0.69 16.44 2.28
C GLY A 5 0.17 15.16 2.95
N PHE A 6 1.10 14.26 3.28
CA PHE A 6 0.73 13.02 3.96
C PHE A 6 0.17 13.29 5.37
N SER A 7 -0.91 12.59 5.72
CA SER A 7 -1.43 12.61 7.08
C SER A 7 -0.43 11.98 8.06
N LEU A 8 -0.56 12.29 9.36
CA LEU A 8 0.32 11.68 10.38
C LEU A 8 0.17 10.16 10.44
N GLU A 9 -1.01 9.62 10.14
CA GLU A 9 -1.26 8.18 10.09
C GLU A 9 -0.53 7.54 8.89
N SER A 10 -0.63 8.16 7.71
CA SER A 10 0.10 7.74 6.52
C SER A 10 1.62 7.80 6.74
N CYS A 11 2.12 8.88 7.36
CA CYS A 11 3.53 8.99 7.73
C CYS A 11 3.98 7.87 8.67
N ARG A 12 3.21 7.57 9.72
CA ARG A 12 3.51 6.46 10.64
C ARG A 12 3.55 5.11 9.92
N SER A 13 2.58 4.88 9.05
CA SER A 13 2.49 3.63 8.26
C SER A 13 3.67 3.49 7.30
N MET A 14 4.06 4.57 6.61
CA MET A 14 5.23 4.59 5.73
C MET A 14 6.55 4.34 6.47
N ILE A 15 6.69 4.90 7.68
CA ILE A 15 7.87 4.65 8.51
C ILE A 15 7.90 3.18 8.94
N ALA A 16 6.80 2.67 9.52
CA ALA A 16 6.72 1.27 9.96
C ALA A 16 6.98 0.27 8.83
N PHE A 17 6.54 0.58 7.62
CA PHE A 17 6.77 -0.25 6.43
C PHE A 17 8.24 -0.29 5.98
N MET A 18 8.99 0.80 6.19
CA MET A 18 10.36 0.96 5.68
C MET A 18 11.45 0.76 6.74
N ASP A 19 11.10 0.83 8.01
CA ASP A 19 11.97 0.64 9.17
C ASP A 19 12.44 -0.82 9.25
N MET A 20 13.53 -1.13 8.54
CA MET A 20 14.09 -2.48 8.47
C MET A 20 14.98 -2.78 9.67
N ASP A 21 15.49 -1.74 10.34
CA ASP A 21 16.35 -1.87 11.53
C ASP A 21 15.58 -1.82 12.86
N GLY A 22 14.27 -1.57 12.83
CA GLY A 22 13.38 -1.60 13.99
C GLY A 22 13.59 -0.43 14.95
N THR A 23 14.16 0.68 14.47
CA THR A 23 14.48 1.85 15.29
C THR A 23 13.29 2.77 15.52
N GLY A 24 12.18 2.55 14.81
CA GLY A 24 11.03 3.43 14.74
C GLY A 24 11.30 4.73 13.96
N ARG A 25 12.41 4.78 13.20
CA ARG A 25 12.85 5.94 12.41
C ARG A 25 13.40 5.46 11.08
N LEU A 26 13.51 6.37 10.11
CA LEU A 26 14.13 6.07 8.83
C LEU A 26 15.55 6.61 8.79
N ASN A 27 16.51 5.74 8.51
CA ASN A 27 17.83 6.16 8.10
C ASN A 27 17.82 6.68 6.64
N LEU A 28 18.94 7.26 6.19
CA LEU A 28 19.00 7.90 4.86
C LEU A 28 18.76 6.91 3.71
N GLN A 29 19.17 5.65 3.87
CA GLN A 29 18.99 4.62 2.86
C GLN A 29 17.52 4.21 2.75
N GLU A 30 16.85 3.96 3.87
CA GLU A 30 15.43 3.65 3.92
C GLU A 30 14.59 4.82 3.39
N LEU A 31 14.90 6.05 3.79
CA LEU A 31 14.21 7.23 3.29
C LEU A 31 14.36 7.37 1.77
N ARG A 32 15.54 7.09 1.21
CA ARG A 32 15.76 7.11 -0.25
C ARG A 32 14.93 6.05 -0.96
N GLN A 33 14.82 4.85 -0.40
CA GLN A 33 13.99 3.79 -0.96
C GLN A 33 12.51 4.15 -0.91
N LEU A 34 12.02 4.65 0.22
CA LEU A 34 10.65 5.14 0.38
C LEU A 34 10.33 6.23 -0.64
N TRP A 35 11.23 7.20 -0.78
CA TRP A 35 11.05 8.31 -1.72
C TRP A 35 10.94 7.85 -3.18
N ASN A 36 11.77 6.88 -3.58
CA ASN A 36 11.69 6.32 -4.92
C ASN A 36 10.36 5.59 -5.16
N LYS A 37 9.86 4.86 -4.16
CA LYS A 37 8.54 4.21 -4.22
C LYS A 37 7.40 5.24 -4.34
N ILE A 38 7.41 6.27 -3.50
CA ILE A 38 6.41 7.35 -3.54
C ILE A 38 6.41 8.02 -4.91
N LYS A 39 7.58 8.26 -5.51
CA LYS A 39 7.66 8.81 -6.88
C LYS A 39 7.04 7.89 -7.92
N GLN A 40 7.30 6.59 -7.86
CA GLN A 40 6.69 5.63 -8.79
C GLN A 40 5.17 5.62 -8.64
N TRP A 41 4.67 5.57 -7.41
CA TRP A 41 3.22 5.62 -7.13
C TRP A 41 2.60 6.95 -7.53
N GLN A 42 3.33 8.07 -7.42
CA GLN A 42 2.90 9.37 -7.88
C GLN A 42 2.70 9.40 -9.40
N GLU A 43 3.60 8.80 -10.17
CA GLU A 43 3.47 8.74 -11.63
C GLU A 43 2.28 7.86 -12.05
N ILE A 44 2.04 6.74 -11.35
CA ILE A 44 0.84 5.91 -11.56
C ILE A 44 -0.42 6.72 -11.21
N PHE A 45 -0.44 7.40 -10.07
CA PHE A 45 -1.59 8.20 -9.65
C PHE A 45 -1.94 9.28 -10.67
N LYS A 46 -0.93 10.03 -11.15
CA LYS A 46 -1.11 11.05 -12.18
C LYS A 46 -1.58 10.49 -13.52
N HIS A 47 -1.18 9.26 -13.86
CA HIS A 47 -1.64 8.62 -15.09
C HIS A 47 -3.16 8.39 -15.07
N TYR A 48 -3.70 8.02 -13.92
CA TYR A 48 -5.13 7.76 -13.74
C TYR A 48 -5.93 9.00 -13.34
N GLU A 49 -5.28 10.05 -12.85
CA GLU A 49 -5.90 11.34 -12.51
C GLU A 49 -6.03 12.25 -13.75
N ALA A 50 -6.73 11.77 -14.78
CA ALA A 50 -6.81 12.44 -16.09
C ALA A 50 -7.37 13.87 -16.02
N GLU A 51 -8.25 14.15 -15.06
CA GLU A 51 -8.98 15.41 -14.93
C GLU A 51 -8.31 16.44 -13.99
N HIS A 52 -7.11 16.15 -13.47
CA HIS A 52 -6.36 17.07 -12.58
C HIS A 52 -7.13 17.56 -11.33
N THR A 53 -8.11 16.77 -10.88
CA THR A 53 -9.00 17.09 -9.75
C THR A 53 -8.35 16.95 -8.38
N GLY A 54 -7.20 16.29 -8.30
CA GLY A 54 -6.54 15.82 -7.09
C GLY A 54 -7.00 14.45 -6.61
N PHE A 55 -7.91 13.79 -7.34
CA PHE A 55 -8.53 12.53 -6.94
C PHE A 55 -8.62 11.56 -8.12
N ILE A 56 -8.61 10.26 -7.81
CA ILE A 56 -8.99 9.19 -8.74
C ILE A 56 -10.35 8.63 -8.33
N SER A 57 -11.20 8.29 -9.29
CA SER A 57 -12.48 7.64 -8.98
C SER A 57 -12.28 6.20 -8.52
N SER A 58 -13.20 5.63 -7.75
CA SER A 58 -13.16 4.22 -7.35
C SER A 58 -13.16 3.25 -8.53
N TYR A 59 -13.65 3.69 -9.69
CA TYR A 59 -13.62 2.91 -10.92
C TYR A 59 -12.20 2.83 -11.48
N GLU A 60 -11.52 3.98 -11.61
CA GLU A 60 -10.13 4.07 -12.07
C GLU A 60 -9.14 3.48 -11.06
N MET A 61 -9.44 3.61 -9.77
CA MET A 61 -8.69 3.04 -8.66
C MET A 61 -8.41 1.54 -8.85
N ARG A 62 -9.39 0.76 -9.33
CA ARG A 62 -9.17 -0.68 -9.54
C ARG A 62 -8.01 -0.93 -10.49
N ASN A 63 -7.94 -0.16 -11.57
CA ASN A 63 -6.87 -0.25 -12.56
C ASN A 63 -5.55 0.32 -11.98
N ALA A 64 -5.61 1.47 -11.30
CA ALA A 64 -4.44 2.09 -10.68
C ALA A 64 -3.77 1.20 -9.61
N ILE A 65 -4.57 0.58 -8.75
CA ILE A 65 -4.09 -0.36 -7.74
C ILE A 65 -3.60 -1.64 -8.39
N ASN A 66 -4.30 -2.16 -9.41
CA ASN A 66 -3.82 -3.35 -10.10
C ASN A 66 -2.47 -3.11 -10.77
N ASP A 67 -2.27 -1.96 -11.44
CA ASP A 67 -0.99 -1.60 -12.05
C ASP A 67 0.10 -1.39 -11.01
N ALA A 68 -0.21 -0.69 -9.92
CA ALA A 68 0.73 -0.50 -8.81
C ALA A 68 1.10 -1.84 -8.16
N VAL A 69 0.12 -2.69 -7.86
CA VAL A 69 0.35 -4.02 -7.30
C VAL A 69 1.13 -4.89 -8.27
N MET A 70 0.81 -4.91 -9.56
CA MET A 70 1.60 -5.63 -10.57
C MET A 70 3.04 -5.16 -10.61
N CYS A 71 3.31 -3.85 -10.53
CA CYS A 71 4.66 -3.29 -10.51
C CYS A 71 5.41 -3.67 -9.22
N VAL A 72 4.73 -3.65 -8.07
CA VAL A 72 5.30 -3.94 -6.76
C VAL A 72 5.51 -5.45 -6.54
N MET A 73 4.65 -6.27 -7.14
CA MET A 73 4.50 -7.70 -6.87
C MET A 73 4.87 -8.56 -8.09
N CYS A 74 5.61 -8.02 -9.07
CA CYS A 74 5.95 -8.64 -10.37
C CYS A 74 6.37 -10.12 -10.28
N HIS A 75 6.97 -10.55 -9.17
CA HIS A 75 7.46 -11.92 -8.98
C HIS A 75 6.42 -12.89 -8.39
N SER A 76 5.30 -12.40 -7.85
CA SER A 76 4.29 -13.22 -7.15
C SER A 76 3.08 -13.62 -8.02
N GLY A 77 2.86 -12.94 -9.15
CA GLY A 77 1.67 -13.16 -10.00
C GLY A 77 0.33 -12.85 -9.30
N PHE A 78 0.35 -12.25 -8.10
CA PHE A 78 -0.84 -12.06 -7.29
C PHE A 78 -1.76 -10.99 -7.88
N ARG A 79 -3.02 -11.35 -8.14
CA ARG A 79 -4.05 -10.42 -8.60
C ARG A 79 -5.11 -10.24 -7.52
N LEU A 80 -5.45 -9.00 -7.22
CA LEU A 80 -6.57 -8.69 -6.32
C LEU A 80 -7.88 -9.20 -6.92
N ASN A 81 -8.75 -9.76 -6.08
CA ASN A 81 -10.09 -10.19 -6.45
C ASN A 81 -11.14 -9.11 -6.13
N ASN A 82 -12.35 -9.26 -6.65
CA ASN A 82 -13.46 -8.30 -6.43
C ASN A 82 -13.75 -8.01 -4.95
N PRO A 83 -13.79 -9.00 -4.04
CA PRO A 83 -13.93 -8.75 -2.61
C PRO A 83 -12.86 -7.81 -2.03
N LEU A 84 -11.58 -8.01 -2.39
CA LEU A 84 -10.50 -7.15 -1.92
C LEU A 84 -10.65 -5.72 -2.45
N TYR A 85 -11.01 -5.54 -3.73
CA TYR A 85 -11.30 -4.19 -4.25
C TYR A 85 -12.41 -3.47 -3.48
N ASN A 86 -13.45 -4.19 -3.07
CA ASN A 86 -14.52 -3.61 -2.27
C ASN A 86 -14.03 -3.17 -0.89
N ILE A 87 -13.22 -3.99 -0.21
CA ILE A 87 -12.62 -3.63 1.09
C ILE A 87 -11.75 -2.38 0.95
N ILE A 88 -10.91 -2.33 -0.08
CA ILE A 88 -10.03 -1.17 -0.29
C ILE A 88 -10.88 0.08 -0.59
N THR A 89 -11.92 -0.04 -1.42
CA THR A 89 -12.82 1.08 -1.73
C THR A 89 -13.49 1.58 -0.45
N MET A 90 -14.03 0.69 0.38
CA MET A 90 -14.70 1.06 1.64
C MET A 90 -13.75 1.70 2.66
N ARG A 91 -12.46 1.36 2.64
CA ARG A 91 -11.49 1.84 3.64
C ARG A 91 -10.78 3.13 3.24
N TYR A 92 -10.57 3.35 1.95
CA TYR A 92 -9.71 4.41 1.42
C TYR A 92 -10.42 5.43 0.53
N ALA A 93 -11.61 5.11 -0.01
CA ALA A 93 -12.40 6.09 -0.75
C ALA A 93 -13.19 7.00 0.22
N ASN A 94 -13.35 8.25 -0.18
CA ASN A 94 -14.20 9.21 0.51
C ASN A 94 -15.69 9.01 0.16
N GLU A 95 -16.55 9.84 0.73
CA GLU A 95 -18.02 9.80 0.55
C GLU A 95 -18.45 9.89 -0.93
N ASN A 96 -17.62 10.50 -1.78
CA ASN A 96 -17.87 10.64 -3.22
C ASN A 96 -17.29 9.48 -4.03
N MET A 97 -16.86 8.39 -3.38
CA MET A 97 -16.20 7.25 -4.02
C MET A 97 -14.91 7.65 -4.74
N ASN A 98 -14.22 8.67 -4.22
CA ASN A 98 -12.96 9.17 -4.77
C ASN A 98 -11.82 8.96 -3.77
N ILE A 99 -10.60 8.81 -4.29
CA ILE A 99 -9.40 8.54 -3.51
C ILE A 99 -8.38 9.63 -3.79
N ASP A 100 -7.87 10.23 -2.73
CA ASP A 100 -6.77 11.18 -2.80
C ASP A 100 -5.41 10.47 -2.76
N PHE A 101 -4.35 11.23 -3.03
CA PHE A 101 -3.01 10.66 -3.10
C PHE A 101 -2.53 10.09 -1.75
N ASP A 102 -2.88 10.71 -0.62
CA ASP A 102 -2.55 10.21 0.72
C ASP A 102 -3.15 8.82 0.95
N SER A 103 -4.45 8.66 0.71
CA SER A 103 -5.15 7.39 0.88
C SER A 103 -4.66 6.34 -0.11
N PHE A 104 -4.31 6.74 -1.34
CA PHE A 104 -3.72 5.84 -2.34
C PHE A 104 -2.38 5.27 -1.87
N VAL A 105 -1.46 6.13 -1.40
CA VAL A 105 -0.16 5.68 -0.90
C VAL A 105 -0.32 4.83 0.35
N SER A 106 -1.17 5.22 1.29
CA SER A 106 -1.44 4.44 2.51
C SER A 106 -2.00 3.05 2.21
N CYS A 107 -2.83 2.92 1.18
CA CYS A 107 -3.29 1.63 0.70
C CYS A 107 -2.14 0.77 0.17
N LEU A 108 -1.29 1.31 -0.70
CA LEU A 108 -0.20 0.57 -1.31
C LEU A 108 0.86 0.13 -0.31
N VAL A 109 1.21 1.01 0.64
CA VAL A 109 2.12 0.70 1.76
C VAL A 109 1.58 -0.47 2.58
N ARG A 110 0.29 -0.42 2.95
CA ARG A 110 -0.34 -1.49 3.74
C ARG A 110 -0.39 -2.81 2.97
N LEU A 111 -0.81 -2.78 1.70
CA LEU A 111 -0.85 -3.97 0.84
C LEU A 111 0.54 -4.58 0.69
N GLU A 112 1.55 -3.79 0.33
CA GLU A 112 2.93 -4.28 0.16
C GLU A 112 3.50 -4.84 1.48
N GLY A 113 3.22 -4.18 2.61
CA GLY A 113 3.61 -4.67 3.94
C GLY A 113 3.00 -6.04 4.25
N MET A 114 1.69 -6.21 4.02
CA MET A 114 0.99 -7.48 4.23
C MET A 114 1.56 -8.59 3.34
N PHE A 115 1.89 -8.29 2.09
CA PHE A 115 2.49 -9.27 1.18
C PHE A 115 3.90 -9.69 1.61
N ARG A 116 4.75 -8.75 2.00
CA ARG A 116 6.09 -9.05 2.50
C ARG A 116 6.03 -9.91 3.76
N ALA A 117 5.13 -9.57 4.68
CA ALA A 117 4.90 -10.37 5.87
C ALA A 117 4.45 -11.79 5.49
N PHE A 118 3.44 -11.92 4.62
CA PHE A 118 2.97 -13.22 4.13
C PHE A 118 4.09 -14.06 3.52
N GLN A 119 4.88 -13.49 2.61
CA GLN A 119 6.01 -14.16 1.97
C GLN A 119 7.13 -14.57 2.94
N ALA A 120 7.30 -13.84 4.06
CA ALA A 120 8.26 -14.22 5.09
C ALA A 120 7.83 -15.49 5.86
N PHE A 121 6.52 -15.76 5.93
CA PHE A 121 5.95 -16.94 6.58
C PHE A 121 5.69 -18.10 5.59
N ASP A 122 5.40 -17.82 4.32
CA ASP A 122 5.16 -18.78 3.24
C ASP A 122 6.50 -19.34 2.68
N GLN A 123 7.15 -20.22 3.44
CA GLN A 123 8.48 -20.74 3.09
C GLN A 123 8.49 -21.79 1.97
N ASP A 124 7.37 -22.50 1.76
CA ASP A 124 7.19 -23.49 0.70
C ASP A 124 6.53 -22.92 -0.56
N GLY A 125 6.00 -21.70 -0.49
CA GLY A 125 5.46 -20.97 -1.64
C GLY A 125 4.14 -21.56 -2.13
N ASP A 126 3.42 -22.27 -1.26
CA ASP A 126 2.15 -22.91 -1.60
C ASP A 126 0.96 -21.94 -1.55
N GLY A 127 1.19 -20.71 -1.07
CA GLY A 127 0.18 -19.66 -0.95
C GLY A 127 -0.68 -19.79 0.32
N THR A 128 -0.24 -20.57 1.31
CA THR A 128 -0.89 -20.77 2.60
C THR A 128 0.12 -20.62 3.73
N ILE A 129 -0.30 -20.02 4.85
CA ILE A 129 0.54 -19.91 6.06
C ILE A 129 -0.20 -20.48 7.27
N SER A 130 0.52 -21.12 8.18
CA SER A 130 0.02 -21.57 9.47
C SER A 130 0.62 -20.70 10.57
N LEU A 131 -0.23 -20.05 11.36
CA LEU A 131 0.18 -19.11 12.40
C LEU A 131 -0.42 -19.51 13.75
N SER A 132 0.37 -19.40 14.81
CA SER A 132 -0.14 -19.38 16.18
C SER A 132 -0.87 -18.06 16.47
N VAL A 133 -1.66 -18.03 17.55
CA VAL A 133 -2.38 -16.82 17.98
C VAL A 133 -1.42 -15.65 18.23
N LEU A 134 -0.24 -15.91 18.78
CA LEU A 134 0.75 -14.86 19.05
C LEU A 134 1.34 -14.28 17.77
N GLU A 135 1.69 -15.14 16.80
CA GLU A 135 2.21 -14.69 15.50
C GLU A 135 1.15 -13.91 14.71
N TRP A 136 -0.11 -14.35 14.76
CA TRP A 136 -1.23 -13.62 14.17
C TRP A 136 -1.40 -12.21 14.78
N LEU A 137 -1.34 -12.09 16.10
CA LEU A 137 -1.42 -10.80 16.79
C LEU A 137 -0.24 -9.89 16.43
N GLN A 138 0.98 -10.44 16.37
CA GLN A 138 2.16 -9.70 15.94
C GLN A 138 2.02 -9.17 14.51
N LEU A 139 1.54 -10.00 13.59
CA LEU A 139 1.36 -9.64 12.18
C LEU A 139 0.28 -8.56 12.00
N THR A 140 -0.82 -8.63 12.75
CA THR A 140 -1.97 -7.72 12.56
C THR A 140 -1.87 -6.40 13.32
N LEU A 141 -1.15 -6.36 14.44
CA LEU A 141 -1.01 -5.14 15.25
C LEU A 141 0.11 -4.21 14.77
N TYR A 142 1.13 -4.76 14.11
CA TYR A 142 2.26 -3.98 13.58
C TYR A 142 2.03 -3.48 12.15
N ALA A 143 0.99 -3.98 11.47
CA ALA A 143 0.67 -3.71 10.05
C ALA A 143 -0.29 -2.55 9.82
#